data_AF-Q9TU10-F1
#
_entry.id   AF-Q9TU10-F1
#
_cell.length_a   1.000
_cell.length_b   1.000
_cell.length_c   1.000
_cell.angle_alpha   90.00
_cell.angle_beta   90.00
_cell.angle_gamma   90.00
#
_symmetry.space_group_name_H-M   'P 1'
#
loop_
_entity.id
_entity.type
_entity.pdbx_description
1 polymer ?
#
loop_
_entity_poly.entity_id
_entity_poly.type
_entity_poly.pdbx_seq_one_letter_code
_entity_poly.pdbx_strand_id
1 'polypeptide(L)'
;IFCGFSFFVVASFGVGAALCRRRSMILTYLVLMLIVYIFECASCITSYTHRDYMVSNPSLITKQMLTFYSADSGQGRELTRLWDRVMIEQECCGTSGPMDWVNFTSAFRASTPEVVFPWPPLCCRRTGNFIPVNEEGCRLGHMDYLFTKSLV
;
A
#
# COMPACT_ATOMS: atom_id res chain seq x y z
N ILE A 1 -7.28 -7.11 -15.38
CA ILE A 1 -8.01 -7.82 -16.48
C ILE A 1 -8.70 -6.82 -17.40
N PHE A 2 -9.59 -5.96 -16.91
CA PHE A 2 -10.30 -4.95 -17.72
C PHE A 2 -9.38 -4.07 -18.57
N CYS A 3 -8.37 -3.42 -17.96
CA CYS A 3 -7.43 -2.56 -18.69
C CYS A 3 -6.65 -3.31 -19.80
N GLY A 4 -6.27 -4.57 -19.54
CA GLY A 4 -5.56 -5.39 -20.51
C GLY A 4 -6.40 -5.72 -21.75
N PHE A 5 -7.69 -6.02 -21.55
CA PHE A 5 -8.62 -6.25 -22.67
C PHE A 5 -8.83 -4.97 -23.49
N SER A 6 -9.01 -3.82 -22.83
CA SER A 6 -9.15 -2.53 -23.50
C SER A 6 -7.95 -2.18 -24.38
N PHE A 7 -6.72 -2.36 -23.88
CA PHE A 7 -5.51 -2.12 -24.68
C PHE A 7 -5.38 -3.08 -25.86
N PHE A 8 -5.75 -4.36 -25.68
CA PHE A 8 -5.73 -5.33 -26.77
C PHE A 8 -6.69 -4.93 -27.91
N VAL A 9 -7.89 -4.46 -27.56
CA VAL A 9 -8.85 -3.97 -28.56
C VAL A 9 -8.31 -2.73 -29.28
N VAL A 10 -7.78 -1.74 -28.56
CA VAL A 10 -7.20 -0.53 -29.18
C VAL A 10 -6.03 -0.89 -30.10
N ALA A 11 -5.16 -1.82 -29.69
CA ALA A 11 -4.03 -2.27 -30.49
C ALA A 11 -4.47 -2.96 -31.79
N SER A 12 -5.49 -3.84 -31.73
CA SER A 12 -6.02 -4.51 -32.92
C SER A 12 -6.69 -3.54 -33.89
N PHE A 13 -7.42 -2.53 -33.40
CA PHE A 13 -7.92 -1.42 -34.23
C PHE A 13 -6.80 -0.58 -34.85
N GLY A 14 -5.68 -0.39 -34.14
CA GLY A 14 -4.49 0.27 -34.67
C GLY A 14 -3.87 -0.47 -35.85
N VAL A 15 -3.71 -1.79 -35.74
CA VAL A 15 -3.22 -2.65 -36.84
C VAL A 15 -4.20 -2.63 -38.02
N GLY A 16 -5.50 -2.75 -37.76
CA GLY A 16 -6.52 -2.65 -38.80
C GLY A 16 -6.54 -1.30 -39.52
N ALA A 17 -6.38 -0.20 -38.78
CA ALA A 17 -6.30 1.15 -39.34
C ALA A 17 -5.06 1.35 -40.23
N ALA A 18 -3.91 0.82 -39.82
CA ALA A 18 -2.67 0.87 -40.60
C ALA A 18 -2.76 0.09 -41.91
N LEU A 19 -3.36 -1.11 -41.88
CA LEU A 19 -3.47 -1.97 -43.06
C LEU A 19 -4.52 -1.47 -44.06
N CYS A 20 -5.66 -0.95 -43.61
CA CYS A 20 -6.77 -0.65 -44.51
C CYS A 20 -6.72 0.70 -45.24
N ARG A 21 -5.75 1.59 -44.94
CA ARG A 21 -5.54 2.91 -45.61
C ARG A 21 -6.78 3.80 -45.82
N ARG A 22 -7.90 3.49 -45.15
CA ARG A 22 -9.15 4.25 -45.17
C ARG A 22 -9.08 5.35 -44.12
N ARG A 23 -9.28 6.60 -44.54
CA ARG A 23 -9.23 7.80 -43.66
C ARG A 23 -10.11 7.65 -42.41
N SER A 24 -11.30 7.05 -42.55
CA SER A 24 -12.22 6.83 -41.43
C SER A 24 -11.62 5.94 -40.32
N MET A 25 -10.96 4.84 -40.68
CA MET A 25 -10.37 3.93 -39.68
C MET A 25 -9.16 4.53 -38.95
N ILE A 26 -8.40 5.38 -39.64
CA ILE A 26 -7.28 6.12 -39.03
C ILE A 26 -7.83 7.18 -38.06
N LEU A 27 -8.89 7.90 -38.44
CA LEU A 27 -9.53 8.88 -37.57
C LEU A 27 -10.13 8.24 -36.32
N THR A 28 -10.80 7.08 -36.43
CA THR A 28 -11.34 6.38 -35.25
C THR A 28 -10.22 5.91 -34.32
N TYR A 29 -9.10 5.42 -34.86
CA TYR A 29 -7.93 5.05 -34.04
C TYR A 29 -7.33 6.27 -33.31
N LEU A 30 -7.19 7.41 -33.99
CA LEU A 30 -6.68 8.64 -33.37
C LEU A 30 -7.58 9.13 -32.23
N VAL A 31 -8.91 9.08 -32.42
CA VAL A 31 -9.88 9.46 -31.36
C VAL A 31 -9.77 8.50 -30.17
N LEU A 32 -9.67 7.19 -30.40
CA LEU A 32 -9.49 6.21 -29.33
C LEU A 32 -8.17 6.43 -28.57
N MET A 33 -7.07 6.70 -29.27
CA MET A 33 -5.78 7.02 -28.66
C MET A 33 -5.85 8.31 -27.82
N LEU A 34 -6.55 9.34 -28.30
CA LEU A 34 -6.74 10.59 -27.55
C LEU A 34 -7.51 10.34 -26.24
N ILE A 35 -8.56 9.52 -26.28
CA ILE A 35 -9.33 9.16 -25.08
C ILE A 35 -8.43 8.43 -24.07
N VAL A 36 -7.65 7.43 -24.52
CA VAL A 36 -6.70 6.70 -23.66
C VAL A 36 -5.68 7.65 -23.04
N TYR A 37 -5.12 8.57 -23.82
CA TYR A 37 -4.16 9.56 -23.34
C TYR A 37 -4.76 10.45 -22.23
N ILE A 38 -6.00 10.92 -22.39
CA ILE A 38 -6.70 11.70 -21.36
C ILE A 38 -6.86 10.87 -20.07
N PHE A 39 -7.24 9.60 -20.18
CA PHE A 39 -7.34 8.70 -19.01
C PHE A 39 -5.98 8.45 -18.35
N GLU A 40 -4.91 8.33 -19.13
CA GLU A 40 -3.55 8.19 -18.60
C GLU A 40 -3.12 9.44 -17.84
N CYS A 41 -3.31 10.63 -18.42
CA CYS A 41 -3.04 11.89 -17.74
C CYS A 41 -3.85 12.01 -16.43
N ALA A 42 -5.14 11.70 -16.46
CA ALA A 42 -5.98 11.70 -15.26
C ALA A 42 -5.45 10.72 -14.21
N SER A 43 -5.08 9.50 -14.60
CA SER A 43 -4.56 8.47 -13.70
C SER A 43 -3.23 8.88 -13.07
N CYS A 44 -2.33 9.49 -13.85
CA CYS A 44 -1.06 10.02 -13.34
C CYS A 44 -1.28 11.12 -12.31
N ILE A 45 -2.19 12.07 -12.61
CA ILE A 45 -2.54 13.15 -11.66
C ILE A 45 -3.15 12.56 -10.39
N THR A 46 -4.12 11.65 -10.52
CA THR A 46 -4.75 11.00 -9.34
C THR A 46 -3.74 10.21 -8.53
N SER A 47 -2.81 9.48 -9.16
CA SER A 47 -1.77 8.76 -8.42
C SER A 47 -0.84 9.72 -7.67
N TYR A 48 -0.51 10.86 -8.25
CA TYR A 48 0.34 11.86 -7.62
C TYR A 48 -0.38 12.51 -6.43
N THR A 49 -1.60 13.02 -6.65
CA THR A 49 -2.39 13.65 -5.59
C THR A 49 -2.80 12.69 -4.50
N HIS A 50 -3.03 11.41 -4.80
CA HIS A 50 -3.32 10.41 -3.78
C HIS A 50 -2.10 10.17 -2.89
N ARG A 51 -0.88 10.09 -3.46
CA ARG A 51 0.34 10.02 -2.64
C ARG A 51 0.50 11.28 -1.78
N ASP A 52 0.36 12.47 -2.36
CA ASP A 52 0.46 13.72 -1.60
C ASP A 52 -0.59 13.82 -0.48
N TYR A 53 -1.82 13.33 -0.73
CA TYR A 53 -2.88 13.29 0.27
C TYR A 53 -2.56 12.31 1.40
N MET A 54 -2.04 11.12 1.06
CA MET A 54 -1.60 10.13 2.05
C MET A 54 -0.44 10.68 2.89
N VAL A 55 0.54 11.34 2.25
CA VAL A 55 1.70 11.98 2.90
C VAL A 55 1.30 13.15 3.80
N SER A 56 0.36 13.98 3.36
CA SER A 56 -0.10 15.13 4.15
C SER A 56 -1.03 14.73 5.29
N ASN A 57 -1.74 13.61 5.17
CA ASN A 57 -2.72 13.16 6.17
C ASN A 57 -2.53 11.67 6.55
N PRO A 58 -1.37 11.30 7.13
CA PRO A 58 -1.12 9.91 7.55
C PRO A 58 -2.12 9.46 8.63
N SER A 59 -2.71 10.42 9.36
CA SER A 59 -3.63 10.17 10.47
C SER A 59 -4.86 9.33 10.11
N LEU A 60 -5.37 9.41 8.87
CA LEU A 60 -6.54 8.62 8.45
C LEU A 60 -6.18 7.13 8.33
N ILE A 61 -5.04 6.85 7.68
CA ILE A 61 -4.51 5.50 7.50
C ILE A 61 -4.11 4.93 8.86
N THR A 62 -3.43 5.74 9.67
CA THR A 62 -3.01 5.40 11.04
C THR A 62 -4.24 5.01 11.87
N LYS A 63 -5.30 5.83 11.85
CA LYS A 63 -6.54 5.54 12.59
C LYS A 63 -7.21 4.26 12.11
N GLN A 64 -7.32 4.04 10.81
CA GLN A 64 -7.94 2.82 10.29
C GLN A 64 -7.12 1.58 10.64
N MET A 65 -5.79 1.65 10.52
CA MET A 65 -4.88 0.61 10.97
C MET A 65 -5.10 0.34 12.45
N LEU A 66 -4.92 1.32 13.33
CA LEU A 66 -5.01 1.12 14.79
C LEU A 66 -6.40 0.64 15.24
N THR A 67 -7.48 1.06 14.57
CA THR A 67 -8.85 0.67 14.95
C THR A 67 -9.16 -0.79 14.59
N PHE A 68 -8.68 -1.27 13.44
CA PHE A 68 -9.08 -2.57 12.89
C PHE A 68 -7.98 -3.63 12.93
N TYR A 69 -6.72 -3.24 13.14
CA TYR A 69 -5.61 -4.16 13.32
C TYR A 69 -5.82 -4.96 14.61
N SER A 70 -5.79 -6.30 14.47
CA SER A 70 -6.15 -7.30 15.49
C SER A 70 -7.61 -7.27 15.99
N ALA A 71 -8.52 -6.60 15.29
CA ALA A 71 -9.94 -6.71 15.60
C ALA A 71 -10.49 -8.10 15.19
N ASP A 72 -11.38 -8.67 16.00
CA ASP A 72 -11.97 -10.00 15.79
C ASP A 72 -12.96 -10.07 14.61
N SER A 73 -13.20 -8.94 13.93
CA SER A 73 -14.06 -8.91 12.74
C SER A 73 -13.36 -9.55 11.53
N GLY A 74 -14.14 -10.14 10.62
CA GLY A 74 -13.60 -10.71 9.38
C GLY A 74 -12.80 -9.69 8.55
N GLN A 75 -13.25 -8.43 8.54
CA GLN A 75 -12.54 -7.31 7.91
C GLN A 75 -11.24 -6.95 8.65
N GLY A 76 -11.24 -6.97 9.99
CA GLY A 76 -10.05 -6.74 10.81
C GLY A 76 -8.95 -7.77 10.54
N ARG A 77 -9.32 -9.04 10.36
CA ARG A 77 -8.36 -10.12 10.07
C ARG A 77 -7.71 -9.98 8.69
N GLU A 78 -8.48 -9.62 7.67
CA GLU A 78 -7.93 -9.33 6.33
C GLU A 78 -7.03 -8.09 6.35
N LEU A 79 -7.44 -7.04 7.05
CA LEU A 79 -6.62 -5.84 7.21
C LEU A 79 -5.32 -6.12 7.97
N THR A 80 -5.38 -6.94 9.02
CA THR A 80 -4.21 -7.36 9.81
C THR A 80 -3.21 -8.10 8.92
N ARG A 81 -3.67 -9.08 8.14
CA ARG A 81 -2.81 -9.81 7.17
C ARG A 81 -2.16 -8.90 6.14
N LEU A 82 -2.89 -7.89 5.66
CA LEU A 82 -2.37 -6.92 4.71
C LEU A 82 -1.25 -6.08 5.34
N TRP A 83 -1.48 -5.57 6.55
CA TRP A 83 -0.47 -4.81 7.29
C TRP A 83 0.75 -5.65 7.67
N ASP A 84 0.55 -6.90 8.05
CA ASP A 84 1.63 -7.84 8.36
C ASP A 84 2.58 -8.03 7.16
N ARG A 85 2.03 -8.13 5.94
CA ARG A 85 2.84 -8.18 4.72
C ARG A 85 3.55 -6.87 4.45
N VAL A 86 2.84 -5.74 4.55
CA VAL A 86 3.40 -4.41 4.28
C VAL A 86 4.57 -4.12 5.23
N MET A 87 4.44 -4.41 6.52
CA MET A 87 5.51 -4.20 7.51
C MET A 87 6.77 -5.00 7.18
N ILE A 88 6.62 -6.24 6.71
CA ILE A 88 7.74 -7.11 6.32
C ILE A 88 8.35 -6.65 4.99
N GLU A 89 7.53 -6.40 3.97
CA GLU A 89 8.00 -6.06 2.61
C GLU A 89 8.66 -4.68 2.54
N GLN A 90 8.12 -3.70 3.26
CA GLN A 90 8.64 -2.32 3.28
C GLN A 90 9.61 -2.08 4.43
N GLU A 91 9.83 -3.07 5.31
CA GLU A 91 10.65 -2.94 6.52
C GLU A 91 10.24 -1.70 7.35
N CYS A 92 8.92 -1.51 7.52
CA CYS A 92 8.31 -0.39 8.22
C CYS A 92 7.50 -0.87 9.43
N CYS A 93 7.32 -0.01 10.43
CA CYS A 93 6.46 -0.30 11.57
C CYS A 93 5.42 0.82 11.71
N GLY A 94 4.15 0.49 11.46
CA GLY A 94 3.09 1.51 11.41
C GLY A 94 3.19 2.40 10.17
N THR A 95 2.60 3.58 10.25
CA THR A 95 2.49 4.54 9.14
C THR A 95 3.64 5.54 9.13
N SER A 96 3.85 6.22 10.26
CA SER A 96 4.91 7.21 10.47
C SER A 96 6.06 6.65 11.32
N GLY A 97 5.80 5.56 12.03
CA GLY A 97 6.79 4.86 12.82
C GLY A 97 6.17 4.01 13.95
N PRO A 98 7.02 3.32 14.74
CA PRO A 98 6.60 2.45 15.84
C PRO A 98 5.78 3.17 16.91
N MET A 99 5.99 4.48 17.06
CA MET A 99 5.30 5.31 18.05
C MET A 99 3.81 5.43 17.76
N ASP A 100 3.34 5.14 16.54
CA ASP A 100 1.91 5.10 16.22
C ASP A 100 1.15 4.09 17.09
N TRP A 101 1.80 3.00 17.49
CA TRP A 101 1.20 1.96 18.34
C TRP A 101 1.15 2.35 19.81
N VAL A 102 2.11 3.17 20.26
CA VAL A 102 2.27 3.58 21.66
C VAL A 102 1.48 4.84 21.98
N ASN A 103 1.48 5.82 21.07
CA ASN A 103 0.82 7.11 21.28
C ASN A 103 -0.71 7.02 21.18
N PHE A 104 -1.23 6.00 20.50
CA PHE A 104 -2.66 5.84 20.27
C PHE A 104 -3.19 4.52 20.85
N THR A 105 -4.46 4.51 21.24
CA THR A 105 -5.17 3.30 21.65
C THR A 105 -5.62 2.51 20.42
N SER A 106 -5.06 1.32 20.22
CA SER A 106 -5.41 0.41 19.12
C SER A 106 -6.20 -0.80 19.62
N ALA A 107 -6.92 -1.47 18.71
CA ALA A 107 -7.54 -2.77 19.01
C ALA A 107 -6.48 -3.81 19.43
N PHE A 108 -5.26 -3.66 18.93
CA PHE A 108 -4.09 -4.42 19.41
C PHE A 108 -3.81 -4.20 20.89
N ARG A 109 -3.82 -2.95 21.38
CA ARG A 109 -3.62 -2.67 22.81
C ARG A 109 -4.74 -3.21 23.70
N ALA A 110 -5.95 -3.40 23.17
CA ALA A 110 -7.02 -4.04 23.92
C ALA A 110 -6.80 -5.56 24.10
N SER A 111 -6.07 -6.19 23.18
CA SER A 111 -5.79 -7.64 23.20
C SER A 111 -4.42 -8.01 23.78
N THR A 112 -3.43 -7.12 23.66
CA THR A 112 -2.04 -7.35 24.10
C THR A 112 -1.61 -6.25 25.08
N PRO A 113 -1.35 -6.57 26.36
CA PRO A 113 -0.88 -5.59 27.33
C PRO A 113 0.49 -5.04 26.95
N GLU A 114 0.71 -3.75 27.22
CA GLU A 114 1.95 -3.00 26.92
C GLU A 114 3.20 -3.60 27.60
N VAL A 115 2.99 -4.30 28.72
CA VAL A 115 4.02 -5.04 29.44
C VAL A 115 4.57 -6.20 28.60
N VAL A 116 3.81 -6.76 27.67
CA VAL A 116 4.25 -7.85 26.80
C VAL A 116 5.02 -7.30 25.61
N PHE A 117 4.39 -6.41 24.83
CA PHE A 117 5.03 -5.77 23.68
C PHE A 117 4.37 -4.42 23.32
N PRO A 118 5.13 -3.35 23.04
CA PRO A 118 4.57 -2.03 22.72
C PRO A 118 3.98 -1.91 21.29
N TRP A 119 4.32 -2.81 20.37
CA TRP A 119 3.87 -2.84 18.97
C TRP A 119 3.79 -4.30 18.46
N PRO A 120 3.34 -4.56 17.21
CA PRO A 120 3.34 -5.92 16.68
C PRO A 120 4.77 -6.50 16.57
N PRO A 121 5.00 -7.79 16.90
CA PRO A 121 6.33 -8.41 16.84
C PRO A 121 6.88 -8.53 15.40
N LEU A 122 6.06 -8.26 14.39
CA LEU A 122 6.49 -8.15 13.00
C LEU A 122 7.28 -6.86 12.73
N CYS A 123 7.17 -5.85 13.58
CA CYS A 123 7.99 -4.63 13.48
C CYS A 123 9.47 -4.85 13.84
N CYS A 124 9.81 -5.98 14.48
CA CYS A 124 11.19 -6.29 14.80
C CYS A 124 11.96 -6.70 13.57
N ARG A 125 13.20 -6.22 13.48
CA ARG A 125 14.11 -6.58 12.40
C ARG A 125 14.41 -8.07 12.45
N ARG A 126 14.24 -8.75 11.31
CA ARG A 126 14.46 -10.18 11.17
C ARG A 126 15.66 -10.46 10.27
N THR A 127 16.32 -11.57 10.53
CA THR A 127 17.33 -12.15 9.63
C THR A 127 16.66 -12.80 8.42
N GLY A 128 17.42 -13.17 7.38
CA GLY A 128 16.91 -13.90 6.21
C GLY A 128 16.23 -15.25 6.53
N ASN A 129 16.41 -15.76 7.75
CA ASN A 129 15.74 -16.97 8.26
C ASN A 129 14.44 -16.66 9.03
N PHE A 130 13.90 -15.43 8.94
CA PHE A 130 12.70 -14.96 9.64
C PHE A 130 12.80 -14.93 11.19
N ILE A 131 14.00 -15.08 11.75
CA ILE A 131 14.25 -15.01 13.19
C ILE A 131 14.53 -13.55 13.59
N PRO A 132 13.91 -13.00 14.65
CA PRO A 132 14.23 -11.67 15.15
C PRO A 132 15.71 -11.60 15.54
N VAL A 133 16.42 -10.55 15.09
CA VAL A 133 17.86 -10.38 15.37
C VAL A 133 18.11 -10.23 16.87
N ASN A 134 17.27 -9.43 17.53
CA ASN A 134 17.28 -9.27 18.98
C ASN A 134 15.88 -8.85 19.44
N GLU A 135 15.15 -9.78 20.05
CA GLU A 135 13.77 -9.56 20.49
C GLU A 135 13.69 -8.56 21.66
N GLU A 136 14.64 -8.64 22.59
CA GLU A 136 14.68 -7.75 23.76
C GLU A 136 15.11 -6.33 23.37
N GLY A 137 16.10 -6.22 22.47
CA GLY A 137 16.49 -4.95 21.86
C GLY A 137 15.33 -4.29 21.09
N CYS A 138 14.55 -5.09 20.36
CA CYS A 138 13.34 -4.61 19.70
C CYS A 138 12.29 -4.15 20.72
N ARG A 139 11.99 -4.94 21.75
CA ARG A 139 10.98 -4.61 22.77
C ARG A 139 11.30 -3.32 23.52
N LEU A 140 12.59 -3.05 23.75
CA LEU A 140 13.07 -1.82 24.39
C LEU A 140 13.12 -0.61 23.44
N GLY A 141 12.88 -0.80 22.14
CA GLY A 141 12.87 0.27 21.14
C GLY A 141 14.26 0.69 20.64
N HIS A 142 15.26 -0.19 20.68
CA HIS A 142 16.54 0.08 20.05
C HIS A 142 16.39 0.13 18.52
N MET A 143 16.75 1.26 17.92
CA MET A 143 16.59 1.53 16.48
C MET A 143 17.35 0.54 15.58
N ASP A 144 18.40 -0.11 16.08
CA ASP A 144 19.18 -1.11 15.32
C ASP A 144 18.39 -2.41 15.04
N TYR A 145 17.40 -2.71 15.89
CA TYR A 145 16.63 -3.96 15.89
C TYR A 145 15.15 -3.76 15.54
N LEU A 146 14.77 -2.56 15.13
CA LEU A 146 13.40 -2.16 14.83
C LEU A 146 13.30 -1.59 13.41
N PHE A 147 12.17 -1.83 12.76
CA PHE A 147 11.81 -1.11 11.54
C PHE A 147 11.42 0.34 11.83
N THR A 148 12.25 1.27 11.38
CA THR A 148 12.09 2.72 11.58
C THR A 148 11.67 3.47 10.31
N LYS A 149 11.52 2.77 9.19
CA LYS A 149 11.07 3.40 7.94
C LYS A 149 9.62 3.84 8.07
N SER A 150 9.33 5.05 7.61
CA SER A 150 7.97 5.52 7.40
C SER A 150 7.41 4.84 6.15
N LEU A 151 6.16 4.37 6.21
CA LEU A 151 5.46 3.85 5.03
C LEU A 151 5.03 5.00 4.11
N VAL A 152 4.79 6.16 4.70
CA VAL A 152 4.23 7.36 4.09
C VAL A 152 5.26 8.49 4.12
#